data_AF-A0A850BCH0-F1
#
_entry.id   AF-A0A850BCH0-F1
#
_cell.length_a   1.000
_cell.length_b   1.000
_cell.length_c   1.000
_cell.angle_alpha   90.00
_cell.angle_beta   90.00
_cell.angle_gamma   90.00
#
_symmetry.space_group_name_H-M   'P 1'
#
loop_
_entity.id
_entity.type
_entity.pdbx_description
1 polymer ?
#
loop_
_entity_poly.entity_id
_entity_poly.type
_entity_poly.pdbx_seq_one_letter_code
_entity_poly.pdbx_strand_id
1 'polypeptide(L)'
;MPARPLQHQDAERKEPETLAKEARSHIANEPALQLMAELLTKLRALDLPWWTPEKLRARWGAVERMRWYKDRWDLRQNITTELTGLAPKAAKRKAPEFQAALIDSVLEEGDISVRSFEEAYEPMELVIYGPSGAFWHAFRESMPWEQDTPVHQELLAWLLKALLTDRSSFPGLGRVPILTPWEVRTAINGKVWHTRIPLDVRVAIDDARFKQEKDKGGLPFHAEHDLGIAVPEIIAGNVPLRELIPVLIVAERSMGFEAPKAAGAGVPEVKSEAPAAETPAAAAEEDEEEATP
;
A
#
# COMPACT_ATOMS: atom_id res chain seq x y z
N MET A 1 0.33 13.44 2.67
CA MET A 1 -0.43 13.71 1.42
C MET A 1 -0.32 12.45 0.57
N PRO A 2 -1.40 11.97 -0.07
CA PRO A 2 -1.29 10.80 -0.96
C PRO A 2 -0.29 11.11 -2.07
N ALA A 3 0.62 10.17 -2.37
CA ALA A 3 1.54 10.30 -3.49
C ALA A 3 0.71 10.37 -4.78
N ARG A 4 0.62 11.56 -5.37
CA ARG A 4 -0.09 11.78 -6.63
C ARG A 4 0.82 11.38 -7.78
N PRO A 5 0.26 10.80 -8.86
CA PRO A 5 1.02 10.58 -10.08
C PRO A 5 1.73 11.84 -10.56
N LEU A 6 2.99 11.70 -10.97
CA LEU A 6 3.77 12.81 -11.50
C LEU A 6 3.13 13.34 -12.79
N GLN A 7 2.98 14.67 -12.87
CA GLN A 7 2.57 15.37 -14.08
C GLN A 7 3.68 16.31 -14.51
N HIS A 8 4.14 16.15 -15.74
CA HIS A 8 5.19 16.99 -16.29
C HIS A 8 4.59 18.27 -16.89
N GLN A 9 5.14 19.42 -16.50
CA GLN A 9 4.82 20.67 -17.16
C GLN A 9 5.47 20.71 -18.55
N ASP A 10 4.71 21.15 -19.58
CA ASP A 10 5.17 21.30 -20.97
C ASP A 10 5.90 20.07 -21.52
N ALA A 11 5.43 18.86 -21.18
CA ALA A 11 6.12 17.61 -21.46
C ALA A 11 6.50 17.39 -22.92
N GLU A 12 5.66 17.85 -23.85
CA GLU A 12 5.88 17.73 -25.30
C GLU A 12 7.10 18.49 -25.81
N ARG A 13 7.55 19.51 -25.06
CA ARG A 13 8.70 20.36 -25.41
C ARG A 13 10.00 19.89 -24.74
N LYS A 14 9.92 18.92 -23.84
CA LYS A 14 11.07 18.43 -23.08
C LYS A 14 11.73 17.24 -23.78
N GLU A 15 13.06 17.20 -23.68
CA GLU A 15 13.83 16.03 -24.05
C GLU A 15 13.57 14.87 -23.07
N PRO A 16 13.63 13.60 -23.53
CA PRO A 16 13.40 12.43 -22.69
C PRO A 16 14.28 12.40 -21.43
N GLU A 17 15.53 12.83 -21.54
CA GLU A 17 16.47 12.89 -20.41
C GLU A 17 16.00 13.84 -19.30
N THR A 18 15.38 14.96 -19.66
CA THR A 18 14.81 15.92 -18.71
C THR A 18 13.61 15.31 -17.99
N LEU A 19 12.72 14.64 -18.72
CA LEU A 19 11.56 13.94 -18.15
C LEU A 19 12.00 12.83 -17.19
N ALA A 20 13.01 12.04 -17.59
CA ALA A 20 13.58 10.98 -16.75
C ALA A 20 14.25 11.54 -15.49
N LYS A 21 14.92 12.69 -15.58
CA LYS A 21 15.51 13.36 -14.41
C LYS A 21 14.44 13.86 -13.44
N GLU A 22 13.34 14.43 -13.95
CA GLU A 22 12.19 14.83 -13.13
C GLU A 22 11.55 13.62 -12.44
N ALA A 23 11.35 12.52 -13.17
CA ALA A 23 10.83 11.26 -12.63
C ALA A 23 11.71 10.69 -11.51
N ARG A 24 13.03 10.65 -11.72
CA ARG A 24 14.01 10.23 -10.70
C ARG A 24 13.99 11.13 -9.48
N SER A 25 13.92 12.45 -9.68
CA SER A 25 13.82 13.40 -8.58
C SER A 25 12.52 13.24 -7.79
N HIS A 26 11.42 12.90 -8.46
CA HIS A 26 10.14 12.68 -7.81
C HIS A 26 10.18 11.44 -6.91
N ILE A 27 10.56 10.27 -7.46
CA ILE A 27 10.62 9.03 -6.67
C ILE A 27 11.66 9.10 -5.54
N ALA A 28 12.77 9.83 -5.73
CA ALA A 28 13.78 10.06 -4.68
C ALA A 28 13.20 10.74 -3.43
N ASN A 29 12.18 11.59 -3.59
CA ASN A 29 11.55 12.32 -2.49
C ASN A 29 10.30 11.63 -1.93
N GLU A 30 9.89 10.50 -2.52
CA GLU A 30 8.65 9.80 -2.17
C GLU A 30 8.95 8.35 -1.73
N PRO A 31 9.25 8.12 -0.43
CA PRO A 31 9.57 6.80 0.11
C PRO A 31 8.54 5.72 -0.22
N ALA A 32 7.25 6.08 -0.24
CA ALA A 32 6.16 5.17 -0.55
C ALA A 32 6.25 4.65 -1.99
N LEU A 33 6.62 5.52 -2.94
CA LEU A 33 6.82 5.13 -4.34
C LEU A 33 8.04 4.23 -4.49
N GLN A 34 9.14 4.51 -3.77
CA GLN A 34 10.32 3.64 -3.77
C GLN A 34 9.94 2.23 -3.28
N LEU A 35 9.26 2.11 -2.13
CA LEU A 35 8.82 0.82 -1.61
C LEU A 35 7.92 0.09 -2.60
N MET A 36 6.97 0.79 -3.22
CA MET A 36 6.06 0.17 -4.18
C MET A 36 6.78 -0.33 -5.43
N ALA A 37 7.75 0.41 -5.96
CA ALA A 37 8.55 -0.05 -7.09
C ALA A 37 9.35 -1.33 -6.73
N GLU A 38 9.92 -1.37 -5.52
CA GLU A 38 10.63 -2.56 -5.03
C GLU A 38 9.69 -3.75 -4.83
N LEU A 39 8.47 -3.51 -4.30
CA LEU A 39 7.47 -4.55 -4.11
C LEU A 39 7.02 -5.13 -5.45
N LEU A 40 6.70 -4.27 -6.44
CA LEU A 40 6.33 -4.73 -7.77
C LEU A 40 7.47 -5.52 -8.45
N THR A 41 8.70 -5.06 -8.30
CA THR A 41 9.89 -5.78 -8.80
C THR A 41 10.00 -7.16 -8.15
N LYS A 42 9.82 -7.24 -6.84
CA LYS A 42 9.91 -8.50 -6.10
C LYS A 42 8.77 -9.45 -6.46
N LEU A 43 7.53 -8.95 -6.57
CA LEU A 43 6.37 -9.76 -6.95
C LEU A 43 6.52 -10.35 -8.36
N ARG A 44 7.08 -9.58 -9.30
CA ARG A 44 7.42 -10.10 -10.64
C ARG A 44 8.47 -11.19 -10.59
N ALA A 45 9.53 -11.00 -9.81
CA ALA A 45 10.62 -11.97 -9.70
C ALA A 45 10.19 -13.29 -9.05
N LEU A 46 9.19 -13.27 -8.16
CA LEU A 46 8.69 -14.46 -7.48
C LEU A 46 7.69 -15.30 -8.32
N ASP A 47 7.18 -14.76 -9.43
CA ASP A 47 6.24 -15.43 -10.36
C ASP A 47 5.08 -16.15 -9.63
N LEU A 48 4.45 -15.45 -8.68
CA LEU A 48 3.47 -16.05 -7.77
C LEU A 48 2.15 -16.34 -8.50
N PRO A 49 1.49 -17.50 -8.24
CA PRO A 49 0.27 -17.91 -8.95
C PRO A 49 -0.94 -16.99 -8.67
N TRP A 50 -0.87 -16.20 -7.60
CA TRP A 50 -1.89 -15.21 -7.26
C TRP A 50 -1.59 -13.81 -7.80
N TRP A 51 -0.39 -13.57 -8.34
CA TRP A 51 0.07 -12.30 -8.91
C TRP A 51 0.64 -12.51 -10.33
N THR A 52 -0.24 -12.88 -11.27
CA THR A 52 0.18 -13.23 -12.63
C THR A 52 -0.01 -12.08 -13.62
N PRO A 53 0.74 -12.09 -14.75
CA PRO A 53 0.55 -11.12 -15.82
C PRO A 53 -0.89 -10.98 -16.31
N GLU A 54 -1.62 -12.08 -16.43
CA GLU A 54 -3.01 -12.12 -16.89
C GLU A 54 -3.93 -11.39 -15.92
N LYS A 55 -3.73 -11.58 -14.61
CA LYS A 55 -4.50 -10.87 -13.57
C LYS A 55 -4.20 -9.38 -13.58
N LEU A 56 -2.94 -9.00 -13.78
CA LEU A 56 -2.52 -7.60 -13.83
C LEU A 56 -3.06 -6.89 -15.07
N ARG A 57 -3.03 -7.53 -16.24
CA ARG A 57 -3.62 -7.01 -17.47
C ARG A 57 -5.14 -6.90 -17.37
N ALA A 58 -5.81 -7.88 -16.78
CA ALA A 58 -7.25 -7.84 -16.56
C ALA A 58 -7.66 -6.68 -15.64
N ARG A 59 -6.81 -6.35 -14.64
CA ARG A 59 -7.05 -5.23 -13.72
C ARG A 59 -6.69 -3.88 -14.33
N TRP A 60 -5.58 -3.80 -15.06
CA TRP A 60 -5.07 -2.59 -15.69
C TRP A 60 -4.60 -2.89 -17.12
N GLY A 61 -5.50 -2.71 -18.08
CA GLY A 61 -5.27 -2.98 -19.50
C GLY A 61 -4.38 -1.95 -20.19
N ALA A 62 -4.06 -2.18 -21.47
CA ALA A 62 -3.15 -1.33 -22.24
C ALA A 62 -3.62 0.14 -22.30
N VAL A 63 -4.93 0.37 -22.47
CA VAL A 63 -5.52 1.72 -22.54
C VAL A 63 -5.23 2.52 -21.27
N GLU A 64 -5.42 1.90 -20.10
CA GLU A 64 -5.23 2.57 -18.83
C GLU A 64 -3.75 2.90 -18.59
N ARG A 65 -2.86 1.93 -18.85
CA ARG A 65 -1.41 2.14 -18.65
C ARG A 65 -0.84 3.17 -19.62
N MET A 66 -1.29 3.17 -20.87
CA MET A 66 -0.87 4.19 -21.84
C MET A 66 -1.34 5.58 -21.44
N ARG A 67 -2.50 5.71 -20.78
CA ARG A 67 -2.97 6.99 -20.24
C ARG A 67 -2.15 7.47 -19.05
N TRP A 68 -1.64 6.58 -18.20
CA TRP A 68 -0.72 6.97 -17.13
C TRP A 68 0.52 7.68 -17.71
N TYR A 69 1.03 7.20 -18.84
CA TYR A 69 2.18 7.79 -19.53
C TYR A 69 1.79 8.90 -20.54
N LYS A 70 0.65 9.57 -20.38
CA LYS A 70 0.22 10.67 -21.29
C LYS A 70 1.34 11.71 -21.50
N ASP A 71 2.02 12.09 -20.42
CA ASP A 71 3.06 13.12 -20.37
C ASP A 71 4.46 12.53 -20.61
N ARG A 72 4.56 11.22 -20.86
CA ARG A 72 5.81 10.50 -21.17
C ARG A 72 5.70 9.87 -22.56
N TRP A 73 5.71 10.75 -23.57
CA TRP A 73 5.64 10.32 -24.98
C TRP A 73 6.78 9.37 -25.36
N ASP A 74 7.93 9.49 -24.71
CA ASP A 74 9.11 8.63 -24.86
C ASP A 74 8.83 7.20 -24.39
N LEU A 75 8.25 7.03 -23.19
CA LEU A 75 7.87 5.71 -22.68
C LEU A 75 6.81 5.07 -23.57
N ARG A 76 5.75 5.82 -23.91
CA ARG A 76 4.68 5.32 -24.78
C ARG A 76 5.22 4.88 -26.14
N GLN A 77 6.11 5.68 -26.73
CA GLN A 77 6.77 5.36 -27.99
C GLN A 77 7.59 4.07 -27.88
N ASN A 78 8.45 3.96 -26.86
CA ASN A 78 9.32 2.79 -26.67
C ASN A 78 8.49 1.52 -26.51
N ILE A 79 7.52 1.51 -25.61
CA ILE A 79 6.65 0.35 -25.36
C ILE A 79 5.88 -0.03 -26.63
N THR A 80 5.31 0.94 -27.34
CA THR A 80 4.56 0.66 -28.57
C THR A 80 5.49 0.07 -29.64
N THR A 81 6.66 0.65 -29.85
CA THR A 81 7.61 0.17 -30.86
C THR A 81 8.12 -1.23 -30.51
N GLU A 82 8.45 -1.49 -29.25
CA GLU A 82 8.92 -2.79 -28.77
C GLU A 82 7.86 -3.88 -28.97
N LEU A 83 6.62 -3.61 -28.57
CA LEU A 83 5.55 -4.60 -28.57
C LEU A 83 4.91 -4.82 -29.95
N THR A 84 4.92 -3.82 -30.83
CA THR A 84 4.14 -3.85 -32.09
C THR A 84 4.99 -3.71 -33.34
N GLY A 85 6.28 -3.40 -33.21
CA GLY A 85 7.17 -3.08 -34.32
C GLY A 85 6.87 -1.75 -35.02
N LEU A 86 5.88 -0.96 -34.54
CA LEU A 86 5.54 0.33 -35.14
C LEU A 86 6.74 1.28 -35.08
N ALA A 87 7.11 1.85 -36.24
CA ALA A 87 8.26 2.74 -36.33
C ALA A 87 8.20 3.90 -35.31
N PRO A 88 9.31 4.25 -34.63
CA PRO A 88 9.30 5.20 -33.52
C PRO A 88 8.63 6.54 -33.84
N LYS A 89 8.94 7.14 -35.01
CA LYS A 89 8.36 8.44 -35.41
C LYS A 89 6.84 8.37 -35.59
N ALA A 90 6.33 7.23 -36.06
CA ALA A 90 4.90 7.00 -36.19
C ALA A 90 4.27 6.83 -34.81
N ALA A 91 4.84 5.97 -33.96
CA ALA A 91 4.36 5.72 -32.60
C ALA A 91 4.23 7.00 -31.77
N LYS A 92 5.26 7.86 -31.76
CA LYS A 92 5.27 9.13 -30.99
C LYS A 92 4.06 10.03 -31.29
N ARG A 93 3.61 10.09 -32.54
CA ARG A 93 2.54 10.99 -32.99
C ARG A 93 1.14 10.46 -32.69
N LYS A 94 1.01 9.23 -32.21
CA LYS A 94 -0.29 8.61 -31.94
C LYS A 94 -0.77 8.92 -30.54
N ALA A 95 -2.09 9.04 -30.42
CA ALA A 95 -2.76 9.15 -29.14
C ALA A 95 -2.56 7.86 -28.32
N PRO A 96 -2.54 7.95 -26.98
CA PRO A 96 -2.45 6.79 -26.09
C PRO A 96 -3.46 5.69 -26.42
N GLU A 97 -4.69 6.05 -26.75
CA GLU A 97 -5.77 5.11 -27.10
C GLU A 97 -5.46 4.31 -28.36
N PHE A 98 -4.87 4.95 -29.38
CA PHE A 98 -4.48 4.24 -30.61
C PHE A 98 -3.33 3.27 -30.35
N GLN A 99 -2.34 3.69 -29.56
CA GLN A 99 -1.21 2.82 -29.19
C GLN A 99 -1.69 1.62 -28.39
N ALA A 100 -2.59 1.83 -27.43
CA ALA A 100 -3.19 0.77 -26.65
C ALA A 100 -4.00 -0.20 -27.51
N ALA A 101 -4.86 0.30 -28.40
CA ALA A 101 -5.64 -0.55 -29.30
C ALA A 101 -4.73 -1.40 -30.21
N LEU A 102 -3.61 -0.84 -30.68
CA LEU A 102 -2.63 -1.58 -31.46
C LEU A 102 -1.97 -2.69 -30.63
N ILE A 103 -1.58 -2.39 -29.39
CA ILE A 103 -1.01 -3.38 -28.45
C ILE A 103 -2.01 -4.49 -28.13
N ASP A 104 -3.28 -4.14 -27.94
CA ASP A 104 -4.34 -5.12 -27.69
C ASP A 104 -4.56 -6.02 -28.91
N SER A 105 -4.53 -5.48 -30.13
CA SER A 105 -4.61 -6.26 -31.38
C SER A 105 -3.50 -7.31 -31.48
N VAL A 106 -2.23 -6.91 -31.29
CA VAL A 106 -1.10 -7.86 -31.39
C VAL A 106 -1.11 -8.89 -30.26
N LEU A 107 -1.69 -8.58 -29.10
CA LEU A 107 -1.91 -9.55 -28.02
C LEU A 107 -3.02 -10.55 -28.35
N GLU A 108 -4.12 -10.08 -28.95
CA GLU A 108 -5.25 -10.91 -29.37
C GLU A 108 -4.88 -11.84 -30.52
N GLU A 109 -4.05 -11.36 -31.46
CA GLU A 109 -3.50 -12.14 -32.57
C GLU A 109 -2.41 -13.12 -32.13
N GLY A 110 -1.86 -12.95 -30.92
CA GLY A 110 -0.84 -13.83 -30.34
C GLY A 110 0.59 -13.53 -30.80
N ASP A 111 0.83 -12.37 -31.41
CA ASP A 111 2.17 -11.91 -31.84
C ASP A 111 3.08 -11.63 -30.65
N ILE A 112 2.50 -11.25 -29.50
CA ILE A 112 3.20 -11.08 -28.23
C ILE A 112 2.44 -11.79 -27.10
N SER A 113 3.18 -12.16 -26.05
CA SER A 113 2.59 -12.77 -24.85
C SER A 113 2.13 -11.72 -23.85
N VAL A 114 1.17 -12.07 -22.97
CA VAL A 114 0.75 -11.20 -21.85
C VAL A 114 1.93 -10.91 -20.91
N ARG A 115 2.85 -11.87 -20.75
CA ARG A 115 4.08 -11.66 -19.98
C ARG A 115 4.97 -10.58 -20.61
N SER A 116 5.19 -10.64 -21.93
CA SER A 116 5.95 -9.61 -22.67
C SER A 116 5.29 -8.24 -22.55
N PHE A 117 3.96 -8.19 -22.61
CA PHE A 117 3.21 -6.96 -22.35
C PHE A 117 3.48 -6.40 -20.94
N GLU A 118 3.44 -7.24 -19.90
CA GLU A 118 3.71 -6.78 -18.53
C GLU A 118 5.16 -6.33 -18.31
N GLU A 119 6.11 -7.05 -18.90
CA GLU A 119 7.54 -6.78 -18.78
C GLU A 119 7.95 -5.46 -19.45
N ALA A 120 7.26 -5.05 -20.51
CA ALA A 120 7.50 -3.76 -21.17
C ALA A 120 7.21 -2.53 -20.26
N TYR A 121 6.48 -2.70 -19.16
CA TYR A 121 6.22 -1.62 -18.20
C TYR A 121 7.16 -1.72 -17.00
N GLU A 122 8.12 -0.81 -16.89
CA GLU A 122 9.06 -0.78 -15.76
C GLU A 122 8.37 -0.48 -14.42
N PRO A 123 8.67 -1.21 -13.32
CA PRO A 123 8.01 -1.01 -12.02
C PRO A 123 8.15 0.41 -11.48
N MET A 124 9.31 1.04 -11.65
CA MET A 124 9.52 2.44 -11.24
C MET A 124 8.59 3.39 -11.99
N GLU A 125 8.49 3.26 -13.31
CA GLU A 125 7.64 4.13 -14.12
C GLU A 125 6.16 3.87 -13.80
N LEU A 126 5.78 2.61 -13.54
CA LEU A 126 4.42 2.26 -13.12
C LEU A 126 4.00 2.97 -11.83
N VAL A 127 4.86 3.03 -10.81
CA VAL A 127 4.47 3.68 -9.54
C VAL A 127 4.53 5.20 -9.61
N ILE A 128 5.38 5.77 -10.47
CA ILE A 128 5.51 7.22 -10.65
C ILE A 128 4.27 7.80 -11.35
N TYR A 129 3.76 7.11 -12.38
CA TYR A 129 2.66 7.62 -13.20
C TYR A 129 1.33 6.91 -12.99
N GLY A 130 1.36 5.70 -12.47
CA GLY A 130 0.17 4.89 -12.20
C GLY A 130 -0.36 5.08 -10.76
N PRO A 131 -1.46 4.38 -10.44
CA PRO A 131 -2.12 4.47 -9.14
C PRO A 131 -1.41 3.61 -8.09
N SER A 132 -0.33 4.11 -7.49
CA SER A 132 0.47 3.39 -6.48
C SER A 132 -0.34 2.78 -5.33
N GLY A 133 -1.34 3.51 -4.81
CA GLY A 133 -2.25 2.97 -3.80
C GLY A 133 -3.07 1.78 -4.33
N ALA A 134 -3.51 1.80 -5.59
CA ALA A 134 -4.25 0.68 -6.17
C ALA A 134 -3.37 -0.57 -6.35
N PHE A 135 -2.08 -0.41 -6.66
CA PHE A 135 -1.13 -1.54 -6.67
C PHE A 135 -0.98 -2.16 -5.27
N TRP A 136 -0.88 -1.32 -4.23
CA TRP A 136 -0.83 -1.78 -2.84
C TRP A 136 -2.09 -2.55 -2.43
N HIS A 137 -3.27 -1.99 -2.74
CA HIS A 137 -4.55 -2.64 -2.46
C HIS A 137 -4.68 -3.98 -3.18
N ALA A 138 -4.34 -4.01 -4.48
CA ALA A 138 -4.32 -5.23 -5.26
C ALA A 138 -3.42 -6.31 -4.66
N PHE A 139 -2.22 -5.94 -4.19
CA PHE A 139 -1.31 -6.87 -3.51
C PHE A 139 -1.97 -7.43 -2.25
N ARG A 140 -2.53 -6.55 -1.41
CA ARG A 140 -3.20 -6.95 -0.17
C ARG A 140 -4.42 -7.85 -0.40
N GLU A 141 -5.21 -7.57 -1.43
CA GLU A 141 -6.37 -8.36 -1.81
C GLU A 141 -5.98 -9.74 -2.36
N SER A 142 -4.87 -9.82 -3.09
CA SER A 142 -4.47 -11.05 -3.80
C SER A 142 -3.63 -11.99 -2.94
N MET A 143 -2.97 -11.47 -1.90
CA MET A 143 -2.14 -12.26 -1.00
C MET A 143 -2.98 -13.33 -0.27
N PRO A 144 -2.60 -14.63 -0.32
CA PRO A 144 -3.32 -15.69 0.37
C PRO A 144 -2.94 -15.72 1.86
N TRP A 145 -3.55 -14.83 2.65
CA TRP A 145 -3.23 -14.60 4.07
C TRP A 145 -3.33 -15.82 5.00
N GLU A 146 -4.08 -16.86 4.59
CA GLU A 146 -4.25 -18.10 5.35
C GLU A 146 -3.16 -19.15 5.02
N GLN A 147 -2.23 -18.84 4.12
CA GLN A 147 -1.19 -19.77 3.66
C GLN A 147 0.19 -19.33 4.12
N ASP A 148 0.62 -19.85 5.28
CA ASP A 148 1.95 -19.63 5.86
C ASP A 148 3.04 -20.48 5.16
N THR A 149 3.19 -20.31 3.84
CA THR A 149 4.26 -20.99 3.07
C THR A 149 5.59 -20.25 3.23
N PRO A 150 6.75 -20.93 3.08
CA PRO A 150 8.06 -20.29 3.16
C PRO A 150 8.20 -19.07 2.24
N VAL A 151 7.73 -19.17 0.99
CA VAL A 151 7.78 -18.07 0.01
C VAL A 151 6.98 -16.85 0.47
N HIS A 152 5.80 -17.08 1.05
CA HIS A 152 4.95 -16.00 1.58
C HIS A 152 5.57 -15.36 2.84
N GLN A 153 6.13 -16.17 3.73
CA GLN A 153 6.83 -15.69 4.92
C GLN A 153 8.07 -14.88 4.55
N GLU A 154 8.86 -15.31 3.56
CA GLU A 154 10.01 -14.57 3.04
C GLU A 154 9.61 -13.24 2.37
N LEU A 155 8.48 -13.22 1.65
CA LEU A 155 7.93 -11.99 1.09
C LEU A 155 7.54 -11.01 2.20
N LEU A 156 6.86 -11.48 3.24
CA LEU A 156 6.44 -10.62 4.36
C LEU A 156 7.61 -10.18 5.24
N ALA A 157 8.58 -11.06 5.51
CA ALA A 157 9.82 -10.70 6.21
C ALA A 157 10.54 -9.57 5.48
N TRP A 158 10.68 -9.70 4.17
CA TRP A 158 11.28 -8.65 3.35
C TRP A 158 10.45 -7.36 3.37
N LEU A 159 9.13 -7.44 3.29
CA LEU A 159 8.27 -6.25 3.29
C LEU A 159 8.38 -5.51 4.62
N LEU A 160 8.32 -6.24 5.75
CA LEU A 160 8.53 -5.67 7.09
C LEU A 160 9.90 -4.99 7.21
N LYS A 161 10.94 -5.63 6.68
CA LYS A 161 12.29 -5.04 6.63
C LYS A 161 12.34 -3.79 5.76
N ALA A 162 11.68 -3.82 4.59
CA ALA A 162 11.62 -2.69 3.67
C ALA A 162 10.87 -1.49 4.27
N LEU A 163 9.83 -1.74 5.08
CA LEU A 163 9.09 -0.71 5.81
C LEU A 163 9.94 -0.02 6.88
N LEU A 164 10.88 -0.74 7.50
CA LEU A 164 11.72 -0.25 8.61
C LEU A 164 13.08 0.33 8.17
N THR A 165 13.55 0.01 6.97
CA THR A 165 14.90 0.40 6.53
C THR A 165 14.94 1.78 5.88
N ASP A 166 16.07 2.45 6.09
CA ASP A 166 16.45 3.72 5.46
C ASP A 166 17.13 3.55 4.08
N ARG A 167 17.23 2.31 3.59
CA ARG A 167 17.88 1.97 2.32
C ARG A 167 16.84 1.66 1.25
N SER A 168 17.05 2.18 0.04
CA SER A 168 16.41 1.67 -1.16
C SER A 168 17.31 0.64 -1.84
N SER A 169 16.71 -0.31 -2.55
CA SER A 169 17.45 -1.20 -3.46
C SER A 169 17.88 -0.49 -4.76
N PHE A 170 17.34 0.71 -5.04
CA PHE A 170 17.71 1.50 -6.20
C PHE A 170 19.02 2.27 -5.96
N PRO A 171 20.03 2.12 -6.82
CA PRO A 171 21.31 2.82 -6.66
C PRO A 171 21.15 4.34 -6.56
N GLY A 172 21.78 4.93 -5.54
CA GLY A 172 21.78 6.38 -5.33
C GLY A 172 20.51 6.94 -4.67
N LEU A 173 19.53 6.11 -4.31
CA LEU A 173 18.35 6.53 -3.56
C LEU A 173 18.46 6.12 -2.08
N GLY A 174 18.41 7.11 -1.20
CA GLY A 174 18.12 6.88 0.22
C GLY A 174 16.61 6.86 0.43
N ARG A 175 16.15 6.14 1.47
CA ARG A 175 14.73 6.08 1.84
C ARG A 175 14.57 6.56 3.28
N VAL A 176 13.53 7.33 3.56
CA VAL A 176 13.08 7.51 4.95
C VAL A 176 12.22 6.29 5.30
N PRO A 177 12.46 5.59 6.43
CA PRO A 177 11.62 4.46 6.83
C PRO A 177 10.13 4.81 6.80
N ILE A 178 9.32 3.92 6.23
CA ILE A 178 7.86 4.12 6.15
C ILE A 178 7.23 3.97 7.52
N LEU A 179 7.73 3.01 8.30
CA LEU A 179 7.29 2.75 9.66
C LEU A 179 8.47 2.85 10.62
N THR A 180 8.16 3.29 11.83
CA THR A 180 9.03 3.18 12.99
C THR A 180 8.96 1.77 13.59
N PRO A 181 9.99 1.34 14.35
CA PRO A 181 9.91 0.10 15.12
C PRO A 181 8.71 0.03 16.07
N TRP A 182 8.34 1.18 16.65
CA TRP A 182 7.18 1.30 17.53
C TRP A 182 5.87 0.96 16.81
N GLU A 183 5.64 1.53 15.63
CA GLU A 183 4.44 1.28 14.84
C GLU A 183 4.32 -0.20 14.45
N VAL A 184 5.41 -0.83 13.99
CA VAL A 184 5.40 -2.27 13.67
C VAL A 184 5.09 -3.10 14.91
N ARG A 185 5.82 -2.87 16.02
CA ARG A 185 5.67 -3.68 17.23
C ARG A 185 4.29 -3.58 17.84
N THR A 186 3.70 -2.38 17.88
CA THR A 186 2.39 -2.13 18.49
C THR A 186 1.23 -2.50 17.59
N ALA A 187 1.41 -2.53 16.26
CA ALA A 187 0.40 -3.03 15.34
C ALA A 187 0.20 -4.55 15.46
N ILE A 188 1.24 -5.30 15.84
CA ILE A 188 1.11 -6.73 16.15
C ILE A 188 0.38 -6.90 17.48
N ASN A 189 -0.72 -7.65 17.47
CA ASN A 189 -1.51 -7.94 18.66
C ASN A 189 -0.61 -8.50 19.79
N GLY A 190 -0.70 -7.91 20.99
CA GLY A 190 0.15 -8.29 22.11
C GLY A 190 0.03 -9.78 22.51
N LYS A 191 -1.17 -10.36 22.46
CA LYS A 191 -1.36 -11.79 22.72
C LYS A 191 -0.69 -12.64 21.65
N VAL A 192 -0.80 -12.25 20.38
CA VAL A 192 -0.11 -12.94 19.27
C VAL A 192 1.39 -12.87 19.48
N TRP A 193 1.94 -11.69 19.77
CA TRP A 193 3.36 -11.52 20.07
C TRP A 193 3.85 -12.49 21.15
N HIS A 194 3.20 -12.50 22.32
CA HIS A 194 3.64 -13.33 23.44
C HIS A 194 3.38 -14.83 23.26
N THR A 195 2.49 -15.24 22.34
CA THR A 195 2.19 -16.66 22.10
C THR A 195 2.89 -17.23 20.87
N ARG A 196 3.26 -16.39 19.90
CA ARG A 196 3.85 -16.83 18.63
C ARG A 196 5.33 -16.56 18.52
N ILE A 197 5.85 -15.49 19.12
CA ILE A 197 7.31 -15.27 19.12
C ILE A 197 7.97 -16.37 19.97
N PRO A 198 9.03 -17.03 19.44
CA PRO A 198 9.74 -18.09 20.15
C PRO A 198 10.18 -17.68 21.56
N LEU A 199 10.14 -18.63 22.50
CA LEU A 199 10.43 -18.35 23.91
C LEU A 199 11.86 -17.83 24.10
N ASP A 200 12.83 -18.44 23.42
CA ASP A 200 14.24 -18.03 23.43
C ASP A 200 14.42 -16.59 22.95
N VAL A 201 13.70 -16.17 21.92
CA VAL A 201 13.69 -14.78 21.43
C VAL A 201 13.11 -13.83 22.49
N ARG A 202 12.00 -14.20 23.14
CA ARG A 202 11.40 -13.38 24.22
C ARG A 202 12.30 -13.28 25.44
N VAL A 203 12.94 -14.38 25.83
CA VAL A 203 13.94 -14.39 26.91
C VAL A 203 15.13 -13.50 26.55
N ALA A 204 15.64 -13.57 25.33
CA ALA A 204 16.73 -12.70 24.88
C ALA A 204 16.36 -11.21 24.92
N ILE A 205 15.10 -10.85 24.62
CA ILE A 205 14.59 -9.48 24.77
C ILE A 205 14.58 -9.06 26.24
N ASP A 206 14.09 -9.91 27.14
CA ASP A 206 14.07 -9.61 28.58
C ASP A 206 15.49 -9.50 29.17
N ASP A 207 16.40 -10.39 28.79
CA ASP A 207 17.81 -10.34 29.18
C ASP A 207 18.48 -9.06 28.68
N ALA A 208 18.21 -8.65 27.44
CA ALA A 208 18.71 -7.39 26.89
C ALA A 208 18.15 -6.17 27.65
N ARG A 209 16.87 -6.22 28.05
CA ARG A 209 16.25 -5.19 28.88
C ARG A 209 16.92 -5.06 30.24
N PHE A 210 17.10 -6.17 30.95
CA PHE A 210 17.77 -6.17 32.26
C PHE A 210 19.22 -5.72 32.17
N LYS A 211 19.93 -6.13 31.11
CA LYS A 211 21.30 -5.67 30.86
C LYS A 211 21.34 -4.15 30.65
N GLN A 212 20.43 -3.59 29.85
CA GLN A 212 20.36 -2.14 29.65
C GLN A 212 20.02 -1.41 30.95
N GLU A 213 19.05 -1.91 31.72
CA GLU A 213 18.67 -1.30 33.00
C GLU A 213 19.84 -1.28 34.00
N LYS A 214 20.64 -2.35 34.03
CA LYS A 214 21.85 -2.45 34.85
C LYS A 214 22.97 -1.52 34.37
N ASP A 215 23.27 -1.53 33.08
CA ASP A 215 24.45 -0.84 32.51
C ASP A 215 24.20 0.66 32.28
N LYS A 216 22.95 1.02 31.96
CA LYS A 216 22.52 2.36 31.56
C LYS A 216 21.22 2.74 32.26
N GLY A 217 21.22 2.63 33.59
CA GLY A 217 20.07 2.97 34.43
C GLY A 217 19.45 4.31 34.06
N GLY A 218 18.14 4.33 33.86
CA GLY A 218 17.36 5.50 33.45
C GLY A 218 17.11 5.64 31.95
N LEU A 219 17.76 4.86 31.08
CA LEU A 219 17.42 4.84 29.65
C LEU A 219 16.30 3.83 29.35
N PRO A 220 15.19 4.26 28.71
CA PRO A 220 14.07 3.38 28.38
C PRO A 220 14.44 2.31 27.34
N PHE A 221 13.88 1.12 27.49
CA PHE A 221 13.95 0.05 26.50
C PHE A 221 12.77 0.18 25.54
N HIS A 222 13.07 0.48 24.27
CA HIS A 222 12.08 0.76 23.23
C HIS A 222 11.87 -0.38 22.24
N ALA A 223 10.81 -0.29 21.44
CA ALA A 223 10.49 -1.24 20.38
C ALA A 223 11.62 -1.46 19.36
N GLU A 224 12.51 -0.48 19.16
CA GLU A 224 13.72 -0.67 18.34
C GLU A 224 14.62 -1.79 18.89
N HIS A 225 14.74 -1.90 20.20
CA HIS A 225 15.52 -2.94 20.87
C HIS A 225 14.81 -4.29 20.79
N ASP A 226 13.47 -4.32 20.94
CA ASP A 226 12.66 -5.53 20.71
C ASP A 226 12.90 -6.06 19.30
N LEU A 227 12.77 -5.22 18.28
CA LEU A 227 12.91 -5.61 16.86
C LEU A 227 14.36 -5.84 16.42
N GLY A 228 15.34 -5.31 17.16
CA GLY A 228 16.75 -5.67 16.99
C GLY A 228 17.04 -7.14 17.32
N ILE A 229 16.16 -7.79 18.09
CA ILE A 229 16.27 -9.21 18.47
C ILE A 229 15.21 -10.03 17.70
N ALA A 230 13.94 -9.63 17.79
CA ALA A 230 12.84 -10.21 17.03
C ALA A 230 12.78 -9.60 15.63
N VAL A 231 13.77 -9.93 14.80
CA VAL A 231 13.92 -9.38 13.44
C VAL A 231 12.74 -9.80 12.52
N PRO A 232 12.49 -9.08 11.41
CA PRO A 232 11.39 -9.36 10.49
C PRO A 232 11.28 -10.82 10.03
N GLU A 233 12.41 -11.50 9.83
CA GLU A 233 12.48 -12.90 9.45
C GLU A 233 11.92 -13.83 10.56
N ILE A 234 12.23 -13.53 11.83
CA ILE A 234 11.67 -14.26 12.98
C ILE A 234 10.17 -14.00 13.10
N ILE A 235 9.74 -12.74 12.94
CA ILE A 235 8.33 -12.36 13.05
C ILE A 235 7.52 -13.09 11.97
N ALA A 236 7.89 -12.95 10.69
CA ALA A 236 7.13 -13.55 9.59
C ALA A 236 7.19 -15.09 9.59
N GLY A 237 8.27 -15.70 10.09
CA GLY A 237 8.39 -17.14 10.20
C GLY A 237 7.53 -17.78 11.30
N ASN A 238 7.10 -17.01 12.31
CA ASN A 238 6.42 -17.55 13.49
C ASN A 238 5.01 -16.97 13.73
N VAL A 239 4.74 -15.74 13.27
CA VAL A 239 3.42 -15.11 13.37
C VAL A 239 2.61 -15.48 12.12
N PRO A 240 1.39 -16.03 12.26
CA PRO A 240 0.51 -16.30 11.12
C PRO A 240 0.34 -15.04 10.26
N LEU A 241 0.46 -15.15 8.94
CA LEU A 241 0.54 -13.99 8.06
C LEU A 241 -0.70 -13.08 8.15
N ARG A 242 -1.88 -13.67 8.38
CA ARG A 242 -3.12 -12.93 8.64
C ARG A 242 -3.02 -11.98 9.83
N GLU A 243 -2.29 -12.34 10.88
CA GLU A 243 -2.09 -11.52 12.08
C GLU A 243 -1.11 -10.36 11.85
N LEU A 244 -0.43 -10.32 10.69
CA LEU A 244 0.44 -9.21 10.26
C LEU A 244 -0.31 -8.16 9.42
N ILE A 245 -1.55 -8.42 9.02
CA ILE A 245 -2.39 -7.45 8.28
C ILE A 245 -2.48 -6.08 9.00
N PRO A 246 -2.62 -5.99 10.33
CA PRO A 246 -2.62 -4.69 11.02
C PRO A 246 -1.37 -3.85 10.76
N VAL A 247 -0.19 -4.47 10.62
CA VAL A 247 1.05 -3.75 10.28
C VAL A 247 0.95 -3.11 8.90
N LEU A 248 0.36 -3.82 7.94
CA LEU A 248 0.14 -3.32 6.58
C LEU A 248 -0.93 -2.23 6.52
N ILE A 249 -1.93 -2.28 7.40
CA ILE A 249 -2.89 -1.18 7.55
C ILE A 249 -2.17 0.08 8.02
N VAL A 250 -1.30 -0.03 9.03
CA VAL A 250 -0.50 1.13 9.48
C VAL A 250 0.40 1.64 8.36
N ALA A 251 1.08 0.75 7.64
CA ALA A 251 1.89 1.12 6.47
C ALA A 251 1.09 1.88 5.41
N GLU A 252 -0.12 1.41 5.08
CA GLU A 252 -1.01 2.09 4.13
C GLU A 252 -1.31 3.53 4.53
N ARG A 253 -1.57 3.77 5.82
CA ARG A 253 -1.81 5.12 6.34
C ARG A 253 -0.57 6.00 6.21
N SER A 254 0.58 5.46 6.62
CA SER A 254 1.85 6.20 6.56
C SER A 254 2.26 6.53 5.13
N MET A 255 1.92 5.68 4.16
CA MET A 255 2.12 5.94 2.73
C MET A 255 1.08 6.86 2.11
N GLY A 256 -0.01 7.16 2.83
CA GLY A 256 -1.12 7.94 2.30
C GLY A 256 -1.91 7.23 1.20
N PHE A 257 -1.95 5.90 1.22
CA PHE A 257 -2.67 5.08 0.23
C PHE A 257 -4.11 4.75 0.64
N GLU A 258 -4.58 5.26 1.78
CA GLU A 258 -5.96 5.09 2.22
C GLU A 258 -6.93 5.55 1.13
N ALA A 259 -7.95 4.74 0.85
CA ALA A 259 -9.03 5.15 -0.02
C ALA A 259 -9.69 6.41 0.57
N PRO A 260 -10.03 7.42 -0.25
CA PRO A 260 -10.80 8.56 0.23
C PRO A 260 -12.08 8.00 0.88
N LYS A 261 -12.27 8.28 2.18
CA LYS A 261 -13.53 7.95 2.86
C LYS A 261 -14.64 8.54 1.99
N ALA A 262 -15.51 7.67 1.46
CA ALA A 262 -16.69 8.12 0.74
C ALA A 262 -17.37 9.18 1.61
N ALA A 263 -17.46 10.41 1.11
CA ALA A 263 -18.08 11.50 1.83
C ALA A 263 -19.54 11.10 2.07
N GLY A 264 -19.87 10.81 3.33
CA GLY A 264 -21.24 10.71 3.84
C GLY A 264 -22.19 9.83 3.04
N ALA A 265 -22.14 8.51 3.24
CA ALA A 265 -23.41 7.81 3.42
C ALA A 265 -23.98 8.36 4.73
N GLY A 266 -24.78 9.42 4.62
CA GLY A 266 -25.48 10.02 5.74
C GLY A 266 -26.25 8.91 6.44
N VAL A 267 -25.83 8.57 7.66
CA VAL A 267 -26.72 7.94 8.61
C VAL A 267 -27.88 8.94 8.75
N PRO A 268 -29.13 8.60 8.41
CA PRO A 268 -30.23 9.47 8.71
C PRO A 268 -30.20 9.73 10.21
N GLU A 269 -29.99 10.98 10.56
CA GLU A 269 -30.11 11.50 11.89
C GLU A 269 -31.52 11.14 12.37
N VAL A 270 -31.62 10.05 13.13
CA VAL A 270 -32.83 9.72 13.88
C VAL A 270 -32.96 10.85 14.87
N LYS A 271 -33.79 11.85 14.53
CA LYS A 271 -34.30 12.82 15.48
C LYS A 271 -34.95 12.01 16.59
N SER A 272 -34.24 11.86 17.69
CA SER A 272 -34.79 11.44 18.96
C SER A 272 -35.79 12.52 19.36
N GLU A 273 -37.06 12.35 18.99
CA GLU A 273 -38.16 13.04 19.64
C GLU A 273 -38.10 12.69 21.13
N ALA A 274 -37.62 13.64 21.92
CA ALA A 274 -37.82 13.64 23.35
C ALA A 274 -39.34 13.67 23.61
N PRO A 275 -39.88 12.84 24.51
CA PRO A 275 -41.29 12.89 24.85
C PRO A 275 -41.59 14.24 25.49
N ALA A 276 -42.57 14.94 24.91
CA ALA A 276 -43.11 16.17 25.46
C ALA A 276 -43.62 15.90 26.88
N ALA A 277 -43.07 16.62 27.85
CA ALA A 277 -43.58 16.65 29.21
C ALA A 277 -45.00 17.25 29.17
N GLU A 278 -45.98 16.44 29.54
CA GLU A 278 -47.35 16.88 29.78
C GLU A 278 -47.38 17.87 30.95
N THR A 279 -47.82 19.09 30.69
CA THR A 279 -48.18 20.07 31.69
C THR A 279 -49.43 19.57 32.44
N PRO A 280 -49.44 19.50 33.78
CA PRO A 280 -50.61 19.07 34.52
C PRO A 280 -51.71 20.13 34.46
N ALA A 281 -52.89 19.71 34.01
CA ALA A 281 -54.11 20.50 34.10
C ALA A 281 -54.55 20.60 35.57
N ALA A 282 -54.80 21.83 36.01
CA ALA A 282 -55.46 22.13 37.27
C ALA A 282 -56.91 21.62 37.21
N ALA A 283 -57.22 20.63 38.07
CA ALA A 283 -58.58 20.30 38.44
C ALA A 283 -58.97 21.19 39.63
N ALA A 284 -59.96 22.04 39.39
CA ALA A 284 -60.68 22.74 40.44
C ALA A 284 -61.67 21.79 41.11
N GLU A 285 -61.88 22.08 42.39
CA GLU A 285 -62.69 21.42 43.40
C GLU A 285 -64.15 21.16 42.99
N GLU A 286 -64.70 20.04 43.45
CA GLU A 286 -66.03 19.87 44.05
C GLU A 286 -66.00 18.48 44.76
N ASP A 287 -65.76 18.47 46.07
CA ASP A 287 -66.77 18.37 47.15
C ASP A 287 -67.19 16.91 47.41
N GLU A 288 -66.59 16.29 48.44
CA GLU A 288 -67.19 15.20 49.24
C GLU A 288 -66.38 14.95 50.54
N GLU A 289 -66.64 15.79 51.54
CA GLU A 289 -66.52 15.50 52.99
C GLU A 289 -67.94 15.72 53.54
N GLU A 290 -68.55 14.96 54.45
CA GLU A 290 -68.13 13.87 55.32
C GLU A 290 -69.42 13.32 55.97
N ALA A 291 -69.29 12.23 56.74
CA ALA A 291 -70.15 11.79 57.84
C ALA A 291 -71.19 10.66 57.57
N THR A 292 -70.72 9.43 57.80
CA THR A 292 -71.36 8.37 58.62
C THR A 292 -72.11 8.88 59.86
N PRO A 293 -72.99 8.09 60.53
CA PRO A 293 -73.71 6.88 60.14
C PRO A 293 -75.25 7.04 60.07
#